data_AF-A0A7S2WZE1-F1
#
_entry.id   AF-A0A7S2WZE1-F1
#
_cell.length_a   1.000
_cell.length_b   1.000
_cell.length_c   1.000
_cell.angle_alpha   90.00
_cell.angle_beta   90.00
_cell.angle_gamma   90.00
#
_symmetry.space_group_name_H-M   'P 1'
#
loop_
_entity.id
_entity.type
_entity.pdbx_description
1 polymer ?
#
loop_
_entity_poly.entity_id
_entity_poly.type
_entity_poly.pdbx_seq_one_letter_code
_entity_poly.pdbx_strand_id
1 'polypeptide(L)'
;IPELLKELQAYLRDNEMTFVSNAIFALGRCVQKYPKMQERILKSLMVLSTHASEQVSANSVQVILGIAQGRPDLYMEQIAKLIKRYHLMASPKSKMGVLWLSSCHLTLQSRAGEGEQDVKEMMGKETFAKLSDLAYEAARLATTEFIEQDEEVKIQILNSLARLTIHGVEKAKPAFDYVLNMAKCDTSYSVRDKARLYGGLTSGGGADGESISKKIILASANLKPISSPIDDSKNAFSIGSLSHLVDHSAPGYQTMPEFRTTPTNSTLRDAKITQNSSKSQNQNQVRSQYPNNAASSSQQPHAAADNSPLDNFYSDSESDGYSGSYSYSYSESEEEEEERGQDEEQTGEGAEGEQ
;
A
#
# COMPACT_ATOMS: atom_id res chain seq x y z
N ILE A 1 3.29 15.17 -31.91
CA ILE A 1 3.75 14.12 -30.95
C ILE A 1 5.26 14.19 -30.70
N PRO A 2 6.16 14.20 -31.69
CA PRO A 2 7.60 14.38 -31.44
C PRO A 2 7.95 15.75 -30.81
N GLU A 3 7.16 16.78 -31.13
CA GLU A 3 7.25 18.12 -30.53
C GLU A 3 6.87 18.12 -29.06
N LEU A 4 5.78 17.46 -28.69
CA LEU A 4 5.37 17.28 -27.28
C LEU A 4 6.47 16.63 -26.44
N LEU A 5 7.17 15.61 -26.98
CA LEU A 5 8.30 15.00 -26.27
C LEU A 5 9.45 16.01 -26.07
N LYS A 6 9.74 16.87 -27.06
CA LYS A 6 10.77 17.91 -26.94
C LYS A 6 10.40 18.93 -25.88
N GLU A 7 9.13 19.34 -25.81
CA GLU A 7 8.62 20.26 -24.79
C GLU A 7 8.70 19.65 -23.40
N LEU A 8 8.21 18.42 -23.21
CA LEU A 8 8.32 17.72 -21.94
C LEU A 8 9.78 17.54 -21.52
N GLN A 9 10.69 17.26 -22.47
CA GLN A 9 12.13 17.19 -22.19
C GLN A 9 12.74 18.55 -21.82
N ALA A 10 12.20 19.66 -22.32
CA ALA A 10 12.60 21.00 -21.90
C ALA A 10 12.13 21.28 -20.47
N TYR A 11 10.92 20.86 -20.10
CA TYR A 11 10.36 21.00 -18.75
C TYR A 11 11.15 20.23 -17.69
N LEU A 12 11.87 19.16 -18.06
CA LEU A 12 12.76 18.45 -17.14
C LEU A 12 13.96 19.29 -16.64
N ARG A 13 14.22 20.45 -17.25
CA ARG A 13 15.32 21.36 -16.87
C ARG A 13 14.85 22.56 -16.06
N ASP A 14 13.58 22.57 -15.66
CA ASP A 14 13.02 23.64 -14.83
C ASP A 14 13.64 23.63 -13.41
N ASN A 15 13.61 24.77 -12.75
CA ASN A 15 14.05 24.93 -11.37
C ASN A 15 12.99 24.43 -10.37
N GLU A 16 11.72 24.37 -10.77
CA GLU A 16 10.64 23.92 -9.89
C GLU A 16 10.50 22.39 -9.90
N MET A 17 10.93 21.73 -8.82
CA MET A 17 11.00 20.26 -8.75
C MET A 17 9.63 19.57 -8.79
N THR A 18 8.59 20.25 -8.32
CA THR A 18 7.20 19.77 -8.37
C THR A 18 6.68 19.77 -9.81
N PHE A 19 6.93 20.81 -10.60
CA PHE A 19 6.66 20.84 -12.03
C PHE A 19 7.46 19.78 -12.81
N VAL A 20 8.77 19.64 -12.52
CA VAL A 20 9.60 18.58 -13.12
C VAL A 20 9.03 17.19 -12.82
N SER A 21 8.55 16.97 -11.59
CA SER A 21 7.90 15.72 -11.20
C SER A 21 6.64 15.44 -12.01
N ASN A 22 5.79 16.44 -12.21
CA ASN A 22 4.61 16.32 -13.07
C ASN A 22 4.98 16.01 -14.53
N ALA A 23 6.04 16.63 -15.05
CA ALA A 23 6.56 16.32 -16.39
C ALA A 23 7.09 14.88 -16.49
N ILE A 24 7.75 14.35 -15.45
CA ILE A 24 8.20 12.95 -15.38
C ILE A 24 7.02 11.98 -15.44
N PHE A 25 5.97 12.21 -14.66
CA PHE A 25 4.77 11.36 -14.72
C PHE A 25 4.04 11.48 -16.06
N ALA A 26 3.98 12.68 -16.64
CA ALA A 26 3.43 12.88 -17.98
C ALA A 26 4.20 12.09 -19.04
N LEU A 27 5.54 12.05 -18.95
CA LEU A 27 6.38 11.19 -19.79
C LEU A 27 6.06 9.71 -19.58
N GLY A 28 5.87 9.25 -18.34
CA GLY A 28 5.46 7.89 -18.02
C GLY A 28 4.15 7.49 -18.69
N ARG A 29 3.12 8.35 -18.60
CA ARG A 29 1.84 8.16 -19.29
C ARG A 29 1.99 8.19 -20.82
N CYS A 30 2.87 9.02 -21.35
CA CYS A 30 3.16 9.05 -22.78
C CYS A 30 3.75 7.73 -23.27
N VAL A 31 4.61 7.07 -22.48
CA VAL A 31 5.14 5.74 -22.83
C VAL A 31 4.03 4.70 -22.92
N GLN A 32 3.12 4.68 -21.95
CA GLN A 32 1.98 3.73 -21.94
C GLN A 32 1.09 3.88 -23.18
N LYS A 33 0.84 5.12 -23.62
CA LYS A 33 0.00 5.40 -24.79
C LYS A 33 0.75 5.27 -26.12
N TYR A 34 2.04 5.56 -26.13
CA TYR A 34 2.87 5.60 -27.35
C TYR A 34 4.22 4.87 -27.15
N PRO A 35 4.25 3.53 -27.27
CA PRO A 35 5.46 2.73 -27.04
C PRO A 35 6.66 3.09 -27.92
N LYS A 36 6.42 3.65 -29.12
CA LYS A 36 7.49 4.05 -30.06
C LYS A 36 8.45 5.11 -29.49
N MET A 37 8.03 5.89 -28.49
CA MET A 37 8.86 6.94 -27.89
C MET A 37 9.64 6.47 -26.65
N GLN A 38 9.41 5.24 -26.22
CA GLN A 38 9.91 4.71 -24.96
C GLN A 38 11.43 4.79 -24.82
N GLU A 39 12.20 4.47 -25.86
CA GLU A 39 13.66 4.49 -25.79
C GLU A 39 14.21 5.89 -25.46
N ARG A 40 13.64 6.93 -26.08
CA ARG A 40 14.06 8.34 -25.84
C ARG A 40 13.67 8.80 -24.44
N ILE A 41 12.50 8.37 -23.97
CA ILE A 41 12.00 8.69 -22.63
C ILE A 41 12.85 7.98 -21.56
N LEU A 42 13.11 6.68 -21.71
CA LEU A 42 13.97 5.92 -20.82
C LEU A 42 15.38 6.52 -20.73
N LYS A 43 15.97 6.95 -21.86
CA LYS A 43 17.27 7.66 -21.83
C LYS A 43 17.23 8.92 -20.98
N SER A 44 16.13 9.68 -21.04
CA SER A 44 15.96 10.91 -20.26
C SER A 44 15.78 10.61 -18.77
N LEU A 45 14.91 9.65 -18.43
CA LEU A 45 14.67 9.22 -17.05
C LEU A 45 15.92 8.59 -16.41
N MET A 46 16.72 7.85 -17.17
CA MET A 46 17.99 7.29 -16.70
C MET A 46 19.03 8.34 -16.33
N VAL A 47 18.95 9.56 -16.89
CA VAL A 47 19.81 10.67 -16.48
C VAL A 47 19.26 11.31 -15.20
N LEU A 48 17.93 11.44 -15.10
CA LEU A 48 17.27 12.01 -13.92
C LEU A 48 17.29 11.10 -12.69
N SER A 49 17.51 9.80 -12.85
CA SER A 49 17.56 8.86 -11.72
C SER A 49 18.68 9.18 -10.73
N THR A 50 19.75 9.86 -11.15
CA THR A 50 20.84 10.35 -10.28
C THR A 50 20.81 11.87 -10.08
N HIS A 51 19.64 12.50 -10.25
CA HIS A 51 19.48 13.92 -10.01
C HIS A 51 19.68 14.25 -8.51
N ALA A 52 20.19 15.44 -8.22
CA ALA A 52 20.48 15.88 -6.85
C ALA A 52 19.21 16.01 -5.98
N SER A 53 18.09 16.41 -6.59
CA SER A 53 16.79 16.40 -5.90
C SER A 53 16.28 14.98 -5.71
N GLU A 54 16.07 14.62 -4.45
CA GLU A 54 15.51 13.34 -4.04
C GLU A 54 14.18 13.03 -4.74
N GLN A 55 13.27 14.01 -4.79
CA GLN A 55 11.94 13.85 -5.39
C GLN A 55 12.02 13.51 -6.89
N VAL A 56 12.87 14.22 -7.63
CA VAL A 56 13.07 14.00 -9.07
C VAL A 56 13.70 12.63 -9.34
N SER A 57 14.70 12.26 -8.53
CA SER A 57 15.34 10.94 -8.59
C SER A 57 14.31 9.83 -8.35
N ALA A 58 13.52 9.93 -7.26
CA ALA A 58 12.51 8.96 -6.86
C ALA A 58 11.45 8.76 -7.94
N ASN A 59 10.88 9.86 -8.41
CA ASN A 59 9.81 9.83 -9.43
C ASN A 59 10.33 9.27 -10.75
N SER A 60 11.58 9.58 -11.13
CA SER A 60 12.19 9.04 -12.35
C SER A 60 12.36 7.52 -12.27
N VAL A 61 12.87 7.00 -11.15
CA VAL A 61 13.01 5.55 -10.94
C VAL A 61 11.64 4.87 -10.89
N GLN A 62 10.65 5.47 -10.24
CA GLN A 62 9.29 4.94 -10.18
C GLN A 62 8.65 4.84 -11.57
N VAL A 63 8.87 5.82 -12.45
CA VAL A 63 8.38 5.74 -13.84
C VAL A 63 9.14 4.66 -14.63
N ILE A 64 10.47 4.57 -14.50
CA ILE A 64 11.25 3.49 -15.14
C ILE A 64 10.74 2.12 -14.68
N LEU A 65 10.48 1.99 -13.38
CA LEU A 65 9.95 0.80 -12.75
C LEU A 65 8.59 0.43 -13.33
N GLY A 66 7.66 1.38 -13.44
CA GLY A 66 6.35 1.15 -14.05
C GLY A 66 6.41 0.74 -15.52
N ILE A 67 7.44 1.17 -16.25
CA ILE A 67 7.69 0.77 -17.65
C ILE A 67 8.29 -0.64 -17.74
N ALA A 68 9.27 -0.94 -16.89
CA ALA A 68 10.08 -2.16 -17.01
C ALA A 68 9.50 -3.37 -16.26
N GLN A 69 8.64 -3.16 -15.25
CA GLN A 69 8.13 -4.23 -14.38
C GLN A 69 7.35 -5.35 -15.09
N GLY A 70 6.79 -5.10 -16.27
CA GLY A 70 6.02 -6.10 -17.02
C GLY A 70 6.90 -7.13 -17.73
N ARG A 71 7.97 -6.65 -18.35
CA ARG A 71 8.92 -7.43 -19.17
C ARG A 71 10.36 -7.01 -18.82
N PRO A 72 10.87 -7.38 -17.62
CA PRO A 72 12.20 -6.98 -17.19
C PRO A 72 13.32 -7.54 -18.09
N ASP A 73 13.04 -8.62 -18.81
CA ASP A 73 13.91 -9.24 -19.82
C ASP A 73 14.31 -8.27 -20.95
N LEU A 74 13.40 -7.36 -21.34
CA LEU A 74 13.67 -6.39 -22.40
C LEU A 74 14.53 -5.20 -21.94
N TYR A 75 14.66 -5.00 -20.63
CA TYR A 75 15.31 -3.81 -20.04
C TYR A 75 16.54 -4.15 -19.19
N MET A 76 17.14 -5.33 -19.39
CA MET A 76 18.31 -5.78 -18.62
C MET A 76 19.47 -4.77 -18.65
N GLU A 77 19.71 -4.12 -19.79
CA GLU A 77 20.78 -3.12 -19.91
C GLU A 77 20.52 -1.88 -19.03
N GLN A 78 19.27 -1.42 -19.00
CA GLN A 78 18.84 -0.29 -18.19
C GLN A 78 18.89 -0.64 -16.71
N ILE A 79 18.45 -1.85 -16.33
CA ILE A 79 18.53 -2.37 -14.96
C ILE A 79 20.00 -2.43 -14.50
N ALA A 80 20.89 -3.00 -15.31
CA ALA A 80 22.32 -3.06 -14.99
C ALA A 80 22.94 -1.66 -14.83
N LYS A 81 22.54 -0.69 -15.67
CA LYS A 81 22.98 0.71 -15.56
C LYS A 81 22.48 1.38 -14.28
N LEU A 82 21.25 1.10 -13.84
CA LEU A 82 20.72 1.61 -12.57
C LEU A 82 21.49 1.03 -11.37
N ILE A 83 21.75 -0.28 -11.37
CA ILE A 83 22.50 -0.95 -10.32
C ILE A 83 23.90 -0.35 -10.18
N LYS A 84 24.60 -0.12 -11.30
CA LYS A 84 25.92 0.52 -11.31
C LYS A 84 25.93 1.94 -10.73
N ARG A 85 24.77 2.62 -10.74
CA ARG A 85 24.59 3.99 -10.24
C ARG A 85 23.95 4.03 -8.85
N TYR A 86 23.69 2.87 -8.24
CA TYR A 86 22.98 2.76 -6.95
C TYR A 86 23.57 3.67 -5.86
N HIS A 87 24.91 3.66 -5.71
CA HIS A 87 25.63 4.48 -4.73
C HIS A 87 25.57 5.99 -5.00
N LEU A 88 25.24 6.40 -6.24
CA LEU A 88 25.12 7.81 -6.60
C LEU A 88 23.71 8.36 -6.34
N MET A 89 22.76 7.51 -5.98
CA MET A 89 21.38 7.91 -5.74
C MET A 89 21.23 8.45 -4.33
N ALA A 90 20.93 9.74 -4.21
CA ALA A 90 20.64 10.38 -2.93
C ALA A 90 19.32 9.88 -2.32
N SER A 91 18.32 9.57 -3.16
CA SER A 91 16.99 9.20 -2.70
C SER A 91 16.91 7.75 -2.20
N PRO A 92 16.43 7.51 -0.97
CA PRO A 92 16.10 6.18 -0.45
C PRO A 92 15.01 5.49 -1.28
N LYS A 93 13.98 6.23 -1.69
CA LYS A 93 12.90 5.72 -2.56
C LYS A 93 13.43 5.24 -3.92
N SER A 94 14.42 5.92 -4.48
CA SER A 94 15.11 5.46 -5.69
C SER A 94 15.87 4.17 -5.48
N LYS A 95 16.67 4.09 -4.40
CA LYS A 95 17.43 2.88 -4.04
C LYS A 95 16.49 1.68 -3.86
N MET A 96 15.38 1.87 -3.14
CA MET A 96 14.31 0.88 -3.01
C MET A 96 13.75 0.46 -4.38
N GLY A 97 13.42 1.43 -5.24
CA GLY A 97 12.90 1.17 -6.58
C GLY A 97 13.86 0.34 -7.45
N VAL A 98 15.16 0.62 -7.40
CA VAL A 98 16.18 -0.18 -8.12
C VAL A 98 16.27 -1.60 -7.57
N LEU A 99 16.28 -1.78 -6.25
CA LEU A 99 16.29 -3.11 -5.61
C LEU A 99 15.03 -3.93 -5.90
N TRP A 100 13.88 -3.26 -5.99
CA TRP A 100 12.66 -3.92 -6.39
C TRP A 100 12.73 -4.31 -7.87
N LEU A 101 13.15 -3.39 -8.75
CA LEU A 101 13.20 -3.63 -10.19
C LEU A 101 14.10 -4.82 -10.54
N SER A 102 15.27 -4.90 -9.90
CA SER A 102 16.22 -5.98 -10.14
C SER A 102 15.62 -7.35 -9.74
N SER A 103 14.92 -7.41 -8.59
CA SER A 103 14.27 -8.62 -8.10
C SER A 103 12.86 -8.88 -8.67
N CYS A 104 12.33 -8.00 -9.50
CA CYS A 104 10.95 -8.07 -10.00
C CYS A 104 10.64 -9.39 -10.73
N HIS A 105 11.60 -9.92 -11.49
CA HIS A 105 11.44 -11.17 -12.23
C HIS A 105 11.13 -12.37 -11.31
N LEU A 106 11.55 -12.32 -10.04
CA LEU A 106 11.31 -13.34 -9.01
C LEU A 106 9.87 -13.32 -8.49
N THR A 107 9.15 -12.20 -8.62
CA THR A 107 7.76 -12.06 -8.14
C THR A 107 6.74 -12.17 -9.28
N LEU A 108 7.19 -12.29 -10.54
CA LEU A 108 6.31 -12.38 -11.71
C LEU A 108 5.35 -13.58 -11.63
N GLN A 109 5.80 -14.73 -11.14
CA GLN A 109 4.95 -15.92 -10.98
C GLN A 109 3.74 -15.67 -10.07
N SER A 110 3.95 -14.98 -8.95
CA SER A 110 2.88 -14.64 -8.01
C SER A 110 1.93 -13.59 -8.57
N ARG A 111 2.36 -12.79 -9.57
CA ARG A 111 1.54 -11.76 -10.21
C ARG A 111 0.77 -12.27 -11.43
N ALA A 112 1.38 -13.16 -12.22
CA ALA A 112 0.78 -13.72 -13.42
C ALA A 112 -0.13 -14.91 -13.10
N GLY A 113 -0.02 -15.52 -11.91
CA GLY A 113 -0.72 -16.76 -11.58
C GLY A 113 -0.19 -17.97 -12.36
N GLU A 114 0.91 -17.77 -13.11
CA GLU A 114 1.58 -18.77 -13.93
C GLU A 114 2.63 -19.53 -13.10
N GLY A 115 2.90 -20.77 -13.49
CA GLY A 115 3.92 -21.58 -12.82
C GLY A 115 5.31 -20.96 -12.97
N GLU A 116 6.18 -21.21 -12.00
CA GLU A 116 7.60 -20.79 -12.06
C GLU A 116 8.28 -21.27 -13.36
N GLN A 117 7.89 -22.44 -13.84
CA GLN A 117 8.38 -23.02 -15.08
C GLN A 117 7.91 -22.23 -16.32
N ASP A 118 6.67 -21.76 -16.33
CA ASP A 118 6.10 -21.00 -17.45
C ASP A 118 6.80 -19.65 -17.60
N VAL A 119 7.07 -18.97 -16.48
CA VAL A 119 7.82 -17.69 -16.48
C VAL A 119 9.27 -17.89 -16.94
N LYS A 120 9.92 -18.98 -16.49
CA LYS A 120 11.28 -19.34 -16.92
C LYS A 120 11.34 -19.70 -18.40
N GLU A 121 10.32 -20.35 -18.94
CA GLU A 121 10.21 -20.68 -20.36
C GLU A 121 9.89 -19.44 -21.19
N MET A 122 8.98 -18.57 -20.73
CA MET A 122 8.63 -17.32 -21.40
C MET A 122 9.81 -16.36 -21.52
N MET A 123 10.61 -16.21 -20.46
CA MET A 123 11.79 -15.31 -20.51
C MET A 123 13.02 -15.98 -21.11
N GLY A 124 13.12 -17.30 -21.01
CA GLY A 124 14.32 -18.07 -21.30
C GLY A 124 15.16 -18.34 -20.04
N LYS A 125 15.73 -19.54 -19.93
CA LYS A 125 16.51 -19.95 -18.75
C LYS A 125 17.76 -19.10 -18.55
N GLU A 126 18.45 -18.73 -19.62
CA GLU A 126 19.70 -17.95 -19.55
C GLU A 126 19.47 -16.50 -19.11
N THR A 127 18.42 -15.86 -19.63
CA THR A 127 18.04 -14.48 -19.29
C THR A 127 17.52 -14.41 -17.85
N PHE A 128 16.76 -15.41 -17.40
CA PHE A 128 16.36 -15.53 -16.00
C PHE A 128 17.57 -15.60 -15.07
N ALA A 129 18.56 -16.46 -15.39
CA ALA A 129 19.78 -16.57 -14.61
C ALA A 129 20.57 -15.24 -14.56
N LYS A 130 20.72 -14.56 -15.70
CA LYS A 130 21.37 -13.24 -15.77
C LYS A 130 20.66 -12.18 -14.94
N LEU A 131 19.33 -12.16 -14.95
CA LEU A 131 18.53 -11.26 -14.11
C LEU A 131 18.68 -11.59 -12.63
N SER A 132 18.75 -12.86 -12.26
CA SER A 132 19.01 -13.30 -10.89
C SER A 132 20.41 -12.89 -10.42
N ASP A 133 21.42 -12.97 -11.28
CA ASP A 133 22.78 -12.49 -10.99
C ASP A 133 22.80 -10.96 -10.78
N LEU A 134 22.10 -10.19 -11.63
CA LEU A 134 21.96 -8.74 -11.46
C LEU A 134 21.22 -8.38 -10.16
N ALA A 135 20.16 -9.11 -9.82
CA ALA A 135 19.42 -8.93 -8.57
C ALA A 135 20.30 -9.19 -7.35
N TYR A 136 21.12 -10.25 -7.40
CA TYR A 136 22.11 -10.53 -6.36
C TYR A 136 23.17 -9.42 -6.27
N GLU A 137 23.68 -8.93 -7.39
CA GLU A 137 24.65 -7.82 -7.40
C GLU A 137 24.07 -6.57 -6.75
N ALA A 138 22.83 -6.19 -7.11
CA ALA A 138 22.12 -5.06 -6.50
C ALA A 138 21.94 -5.23 -4.98
N ALA A 139 21.47 -6.40 -4.56
CA ALA A 139 21.27 -6.70 -3.14
C ALA A 139 22.60 -6.67 -2.37
N ARG A 140 23.67 -7.23 -2.95
CA ARG A 140 25.01 -7.23 -2.37
C ARG A 140 25.54 -5.82 -2.18
N LEU A 141 25.40 -4.93 -3.17
CA LEU A 141 25.79 -3.53 -3.01
C LEU A 141 25.02 -2.86 -1.87
N ALA A 142 23.71 -3.07 -1.81
CA ALA A 142 22.87 -2.51 -0.76
C ALA A 142 23.20 -3.06 0.65
N THR A 143 23.69 -4.29 0.78
CA THR A 143 24.14 -4.83 2.08
C THR A 143 25.33 -4.07 2.68
N THR A 144 26.17 -3.44 1.85
CA THR A 144 27.34 -2.70 2.34
C THR A 144 26.97 -1.39 3.03
N GLU A 145 25.88 -0.77 2.60
CA GLU A 145 25.37 0.50 3.15
C GLU A 145 24.17 0.29 4.10
N PHE A 146 23.87 -0.95 4.50
CA PHE A 146 22.62 -1.32 5.19
C PHE A 146 22.34 -0.51 6.46
N ILE A 147 23.37 -0.24 7.27
CA ILE A 147 23.22 0.45 8.56
C ILE A 147 22.77 1.91 8.37
N GLU A 148 23.29 2.55 7.32
CA GLU A 148 23.07 3.98 7.02
C GLU A 148 21.77 4.25 6.26
N GLN A 149 21.12 3.21 5.72
CA GLN A 149 19.88 3.40 4.94
C GLN A 149 18.66 3.68 5.83
N ASP A 150 17.60 4.21 5.24
CA ASP A 150 16.29 4.36 5.88
C ASP A 150 15.55 3.02 6.03
N GLU A 151 14.56 2.99 6.93
CA GLU A 151 13.73 1.82 7.23
C GLU A 151 13.15 1.15 5.98
N GLU A 152 12.56 1.94 5.07
CA GLU A 152 11.95 1.42 3.83
C GLU A 152 12.95 0.65 2.97
N VAL A 153 14.18 1.17 2.85
CA VAL A 153 15.25 0.56 2.05
C VAL A 153 15.77 -0.69 2.74
N LYS A 154 15.96 -0.69 4.07
CA LYS A 154 16.35 -1.88 4.84
C LYS A 154 15.35 -3.01 4.66
N ILE A 155 14.05 -2.69 4.75
CA ILE A 155 12.96 -3.63 4.50
C ILE A 155 13.04 -4.18 3.07
N GLN A 156 13.31 -3.33 2.08
CA GLN A 156 13.44 -3.79 0.70
C GLN A 156 14.68 -4.65 0.45
N ILE A 157 15.80 -4.39 1.12
CA ILE A 157 16.99 -5.25 1.08
C ILE A 157 16.65 -6.65 1.60
N LEU A 158 15.94 -6.72 2.75
CA LEU A 158 15.43 -7.97 3.30
C LEU A 158 14.50 -8.69 2.32
N ASN A 159 13.55 -7.97 1.69
CA ASN A 159 12.66 -8.53 0.68
C ASN A 159 13.45 -9.15 -0.49
N SER A 160 14.39 -8.39 -1.06
CA SER A 160 15.15 -8.83 -2.24
C SER A 160 16.01 -10.05 -1.93
N LEU A 161 16.69 -10.08 -0.78
CA LEU A 161 17.51 -11.23 -0.37
C LEU A 161 16.64 -12.46 -0.05
N ALA A 162 15.53 -12.30 0.65
CA ALA A 162 14.61 -13.40 0.95
C ALA A 162 14.02 -14.03 -0.34
N ARG A 163 13.66 -13.20 -1.32
CA ARG A 163 13.22 -13.65 -2.65
C ARG A 163 14.32 -14.46 -3.35
N LEU A 164 15.55 -13.96 -3.35
CA LEU A 164 16.69 -14.67 -3.96
C LEU A 164 16.96 -16.02 -3.30
N THR A 165 16.87 -16.10 -1.97
CA THR A 165 17.08 -17.36 -1.24
C THR A 165 16.00 -18.40 -1.54
N ILE A 166 14.74 -17.98 -1.68
CA ILE A 166 13.62 -18.88 -2.02
C ILE A 166 13.72 -19.43 -3.43
N HIS A 167 14.16 -18.60 -4.37
CA HIS A 167 14.41 -19.01 -5.76
C HIS A 167 15.68 -19.84 -5.93
N GLY A 168 16.37 -20.18 -4.83
CA GLY A 168 17.50 -21.10 -4.82
C GLY A 168 18.83 -20.48 -5.25
N VAL A 169 18.98 -19.15 -5.19
CA VAL A 169 20.26 -18.49 -5.49
C VAL A 169 21.21 -18.70 -4.31
N GLU A 170 22.04 -19.74 -4.37
CA GLU A 170 22.92 -20.13 -3.26
C GLU A 170 23.87 -19.02 -2.80
N LYS A 171 24.38 -18.22 -3.75
CA LYS A 171 25.27 -17.07 -3.48
C LYS A 171 24.61 -16.00 -2.59
N ALA A 172 23.28 -15.95 -2.53
CA ALA A 172 22.53 -14.98 -1.74
C ALA A 172 22.47 -15.33 -0.25
N LYS A 173 22.62 -16.61 0.12
CA LYS A 173 22.48 -17.07 1.52
C LYS A 173 23.44 -16.36 2.48
N PRO A 174 24.76 -16.28 2.22
CA PRO A 174 25.68 -15.61 3.14
C PRO A 174 25.39 -14.11 3.31
N ALA A 175 24.99 -13.43 2.23
CA ALA A 175 24.60 -12.02 2.27
C ALA A 175 23.30 -11.83 3.05
N PHE A 176 22.36 -12.77 2.93
CA PHE A 176 21.12 -12.76 3.68
C PHE A 176 21.36 -12.99 5.18
N ASP A 177 22.15 -14.00 5.54
CA ASP A 177 22.51 -14.28 6.94
C ASP A 177 23.24 -13.09 7.59
N TYR A 178 24.10 -12.41 6.83
CA TYR A 178 24.74 -11.17 7.28
C TYR A 178 23.70 -10.08 7.62
N VAL A 179 22.77 -9.80 6.69
CA VAL A 179 21.72 -8.78 6.91
C VAL A 179 20.78 -9.18 8.05
N LEU A 180 20.42 -10.46 8.17
CA LEU A 180 19.62 -10.96 9.29
C LEU A 180 20.31 -10.74 10.63
N ASN A 181 21.63 -10.90 10.70
CA ASN A 181 22.39 -10.64 11.92
C ASN A 181 22.49 -9.15 12.23
N MET A 182 22.68 -8.30 11.22
CA MET A 182 22.66 -6.84 11.38
C MET A 182 21.29 -6.32 11.84
N ALA A 183 20.22 -6.84 11.24
CA ALA A 183 18.85 -6.43 11.54
C ALA A 183 18.45 -6.73 12.99
N LYS A 184 19.06 -7.71 13.68
CA LYS A 184 18.78 -7.99 15.11
C LYS A 184 19.00 -6.79 16.02
N CYS A 185 19.97 -5.95 15.67
CA CYS A 185 20.38 -4.78 16.44
C CYS A 185 19.82 -3.46 15.87
N ASP A 186 18.89 -3.51 14.90
CA ASP A 186 18.32 -2.32 14.29
C ASP A 186 17.40 -1.56 15.26
N THR A 187 17.33 -0.24 15.10
CA THR A 187 16.48 0.63 15.91
C THR A 187 15.00 0.38 15.60
N SER A 188 14.66 0.17 14.33
CA SER A 188 13.28 -0.04 13.90
C SER A 188 12.77 -1.42 14.31
N TYR A 189 11.58 -1.46 14.92
CA TYR A 189 10.89 -2.71 15.25
C TYR A 189 10.46 -3.46 13.98
N SER A 190 9.96 -2.73 12.97
CA SER A 190 9.52 -3.31 11.69
C SER A 190 10.64 -4.11 11.01
N VAL A 191 11.86 -3.56 10.98
CA VAL A 191 13.03 -4.21 10.38
C VAL A 191 13.38 -5.49 11.14
N ARG A 192 13.40 -5.43 12.49
CA ARG A 192 13.69 -6.59 13.35
C ARG A 192 12.68 -7.70 13.18
N ASP A 193 11.39 -7.39 13.22
CA ASP A 193 10.32 -8.39 13.12
C ASP A 193 10.27 -9.01 11.74
N LYS A 194 10.49 -8.21 10.70
CA LYS A 194 10.58 -8.71 9.34
C LYS A 194 11.79 -9.61 9.11
N ALA A 195 12.94 -9.27 9.69
CA ALA A 195 14.12 -10.15 9.66
C ALA A 195 13.86 -11.47 10.40
N ARG A 196 13.20 -11.45 11.56
CA ARG A 196 12.81 -12.67 12.29
C ARG A 196 11.85 -13.53 11.46
N LEU A 197 10.83 -12.92 10.87
CA LEU A 197 9.87 -13.60 10.01
C LEU A 197 10.58 -14.28 8.83
N TYR A 198 11.39 -13.54 8.08
CA TYR A 198 12.07 -14.11 6.92
C TYR A 198 13.11 -15.16 7.31
N GLY A 199 13.88 -14.95 8.37
CA GLY A 199 14.81 -15.95 8.89
C GLY A 199 14.12 -17.25 9.31
N GLY A 200 12.94 -17.16 9.92
CA GLY A 200 12.11 -18.32 10.27
C GLY A 200 11.57 -19.05 9.04
N LEU A 201 11.04 -18.30 8.06
CA LEU A 201 10.48 -18.86 6.82
C LEU A 201 11.53 -19.53 5.93
N THR A 202 12.76 -19.00 5.88
CA THR A 202 13.83 -19.60 5.08
C THR A 202 14.56 -20.75 5.77
N SER A 203 14.48 -20.84 7.11
CA SER A 203 15.16 -21.89 7.90
C SER A 203 14.23 -23.07 8.26
N GLY A 204 12.91 -22.86 8.27
CA GLY A 204 11.89 -23.87 8.56
C GLY A 204 11.68 -24.85 7.41
N GLY A 205 12.61 -25.81 7.26
CA GLY A 205 12.67 -26.77 6.15
C GLY A 205 11.65 -27.92 6.17
N GLY A 206 10.35 -27.61 6.21
CA GLY A 206 9.29 -28.58 5.90
C GLY A 206 8.77 -28.39 4.47
N ALA A 207 8.45 -29.47 3.76
CA ALA A 207 7.93 -29.41 2.39
C ALA A 207 6.66 -28.53 2.27
N ASP A 208 5.76 -28.62 3.26
CA ASP A 208 4.56 -27.78 3.32
C ASP A 208 4.90 -26.32 3.69
N GLY A 209 5.91 -26.14 4.56
CA GLY A 209 6.42 -24.84 4.99
C GLY A 209 7.10 -24.06 3.86
N GLU A 210 7.78 -24.73 2.94
CA GLU A 210 8.41 -24.09 1.78
C GLU A 210 7.35 -23.48 0.85
N SER A 211 6.23 -24.17 0.65
CA SER A 211 5.12 -23.67 -0.19
C SER A 211 4.48 -22.41 0.39
N ILE A 212 4.31 -22.36 1.70
CA ILE A 212 3.75 -21.21 2.43
C ILE A 212 4.75 -20.06 2.44
N SER A 213 6.02 -20.34 2.71
CA SER A 213 7.11 -19.36 2.71
C SER A 213 7.26 -18.69 1.36
N LYS A 214 7.20 -19.47 0.27
CA LYS A 214 7.14 -18.98 -1.11
C LYS A 214 5.98 -18.01 -1.29
N LYS A 215 4.76 -18.37 -0.88
CA LYS A 215 3.59 -17.49 -1.01
C LYS A 215 3.74 -16.19 -0.22
N ILE A 216 4.21 -16.25 1.03
CA ILE A 216 4.32 -15.06 1.90
C ILE A 216 5.41 -14.10 1.40
N ILE A 217 6.59 -14.61 1.02
CA ILE A 217 7.73 -13.75 0.64
C ILE A 217 7.57 -13.22 -0.78
N LEU A 218 6.95 -14.00 -1.67
CA LEU A 218 6.66 -13.58 -3.04
C LEU A 218 5.35 -12.80 -3.17
N ALA A 219 4.55 -12.72 -2.10
CA ALA A 219 3.45 -11.77 -1.99
C ALA A 219 4.03 -10.34 -1.96
N SER A 220 4.35 -9.81 -3.12
CA SER A 220 4.62 -8.39 -3.28
C SER A 220 3.28 -7.67 -3.37
N ALA A 221 3.10 -6.63 -2.55
CA ALA A 221 2.17 -5.57 -2.88
C ALA A 221 2.48 -5.14 -4.33
N ASN A 222 1.50 -5.24 -5.22
CA ASN A 222 1.65 -4.74 -6.58
C ASN A 222 2.11 -3.29 -6.47
N LEU A 223 3.24 -2.95 -7.10
CA LEU A 223 3.64 -1.55 -7.17
C LEU A 223 2.49 -0.76 -7.78
N LYS A 224 2.20 0.38 -7.15
CA LYS A 224 1.21 1.33 -7.64
C LYS A 224 1.50 1.59 -9.13
N PRO A 225 0.49 1.58 -10.01
CA PRO A 225 0.66 1.97 -11.41
C PRO A 225 1.30 3.37 -11.48
N ILE A 226 1.82 3.75 -12.65
CA ILE A 226 2.36 5.09 -12.88
C ILE A 226 1.22 6.11 -12.75
N SER A 227 0.91 6.52 -11.52
CA SER A 227 -0.10 7.50 -11.19
C SER A 227 0.60 8.76 -10.71
N SER A 228 0.32 9.87 -11.38
CA SER A 228 0.64 11.17 -10.80
C SER A 228 -0.24 11.41 -9.57
N PRO A 229 0.13 12.32 -8.65
CA PRO A 229 -0.78 12.81 -7.61
C PRO A 229 -2.14 13.31 -8.15
N ILE A 230 -2.21 13.65 -9.44
CA ILE A 230 -3.43 14.06 -10.13
C ILE A 230 -4.42 12.89 -10.35
N ASP A 231 -4.02 11.61 -10.30
CA ASP A 231 -5.02 10.53 -10.39
C ASP A 231 -5.95 10.50 -9.16
N ASP A 232 -5.52 11.03 -8.01
CA ASP A 232 -6.40 11.22 -6.85
C ASP A 232 -7.48 12.28 -7.14
N SER A 233 -7.25 13.21 -8.07
CA SER A 233 -8.26 14.19 -8.48
C SER A 233 -9.37 13.62 -9.35
N LYS A 234 -9.20 12.42 -9.94
CA LYS A 234 -10.31 11.71 -10.60
C LYS A 234 -11.43 11.37 -9.62
N ASN A 235 -11.05 11.15 -8.35
CA ASN A 235 -11.98 10.93 -7.25
C ASN A 235 -12.44 12.23 -6.58
N ALA A 236 -11.89 13.40 -6.95
CA ALA A 236 -12.30 14.70 -6.41
C ALA A 236 -13.60 15.23 -7.05
N PHE A 237 -13.96 14.70 -8.22
CA PHE A 237 -15.19 15.09 -8.92
C PHE A 237 -16.36 14.16 -8.57
N SER A 238 -17.51 14.74 -8.22
CA SER A 238 -18.74 13.98 -7.95
C SER A 238 -19.05 13.05 -9.12
N ILE A 239 -19.23 11.76 -8.84
CA ILE A 239 -19.49 10.75 -9.87
C ILE A 239 -20.71 11.13 -10.70
N GLY A 240 -20.60 11.06 -12.02
CA GLY A 240 -21.67 11.48 -12.95
C GLY A 240 -21.75 12.99 -13.24
N SER A 241 -20.90 13.82 -12.62
CA SER A 241 -20.79 15.24 -13.00
C SER A 241 -20.05 15.44 -14.33
N LEU A 242 -20.30 16.58 -15.00
CA LEU A 242 -19.54 16.95 -16.20
C LEU A 242 -18.04 17.09 -15.91
N SER A 243 -17.68 17.59 -14.72
CA SER A 243 -16.29 17.66 -14.28
C SER A 243 -15.64 16.29 -14.13
N HIS A 244 -16.39 15.30 -13.65
CA HIS A 244 -15.95 13.91 -13.62
C HIS A 244 -15.78 13.31 -15.02
N LEU A 245 -16.61 13.71 -16.00
CA LEU A 245 -16.49 13.23 -17.38
C LEU A 245 -15.28 13.85 -18.12
N VAL A 246 -14.98 15.13 -17.86
CA VAL A 246 -13.94 15.90 -18.58
C VAL A 246 -12.60 15.92 -17.81
N ASP A 247 -12.56 15.37 -16.60
CA ASP A 247 -11.37 15.29 -15.72
C ASP A 247 -10.73 16.67 -15.43
N HIS A 248 -11.59 17.69 -15.31
CA HIS A 248 -11.24 19.05 -14.88
C HIS A 248 -12.46 19.75 -14.26
N SER A 249 -12.27 20.82 -13.49
CA SER A 249 -13.39 21.61 -12.96
C SER A 249 -14.14 22.33 -14.09
N ALA A 250 -15.33 21.83 -14.44
CA ALA A 250 -16.21 22.49 -15.40
C ALA A 250 -16.85 23.75 -14.76
N PRO A 251 -17.16 24.79 -15.54
CA PRO A 251 -17.85 25.97 -15.03
C PRO A 251 -19.14 25.60 -14.28
N GLY A 252 -19.27 26.06 -13.04
CA GLY A 252 -20.43 25.76 -12.17
C GLY A 252 -20.30 24.46 -11.36
N TYR A 253 -19.15 23.77 -11.41
CA TYR A 253 -18.90 22.65 -10.53
C TYR A 253 -18.75 23.10 -9.08
N GLN A 254 -19.57 22.53 -8.20
CA GLN A 254 -19.48 22.69 -6.77
C GLN A 254 -18.96 21.38 -6.17
N THR A 255 -17.84 21.46 -5.45
CA THR A 255 -17.28 20.32 -4.71
C THR A 255 -18.26 19.87 -3.64
N MET A 256 -18.27 18.57 -3.33
CA MET A 256 -19.03 18.10 -2.18
C MET A 256 -18.56 18.83 -0.92
N PRO A 257 -19.50 19.24 -0.03
CA PRO A 257 -19.14 19.76 1.28
C PRO A 257 -18.27 18.74 2.02
N GLU A 258 -17.31 19.25 2.79
CA GLU A 258 -16.51 18.41 3.67
C GLU A 258 -17.42 17.62 4.63
N PHE A 259 -17.01 16.39 4.96
CA PHE A 259 -17.77 15.59 5.91
C PHE A 259 -17.87 16.35 7.23
N ARG A 260 -19.04 16.26 7.89
CA ARG A 260 -19.19 16.89 9.20
C ARG A 260 -18.32 16.12 10.21
N THR A 261 -17.37 16.81 10.83
CA THR A 261 -16.57 16.29 11.94
C THR A 261 -17.39 16.14 13.22
N THR A 262 -18.42 16.98 13.38
CA THR A 262 -19.35 16.87 14.51
C THR A 262 -20.49 15.91 14.18
N PRO A 263 -20.76 14.90 15.03
CA PRO A 263 -21.91 14.02 14.84
C PRO A 263 -23.22 14.83 14.87
N THR A 264 -24.17 14.44 14.02
CA THR A 264 -25.52 15.00 14.09
C THR A 264 -26.14 14.71 15.45
N ASN A 265 -26.82 15.71 16.02
CA ASN A 265 -27.44 15.61 17.34
C ASN A 265 -28.33 14.36 17.45
N SER A 266 -28.11 13.51 18.46
CA SER A 266 -28.83 12.23 18.67
C SER A 266 -30.35 12.43 18.83
N THR A 267 -30.77 13.61 19.28
CA THR A 267 -32.19 13.99 19.40
C THR A 267 -32.95 14.05 18.07
N LEU A 268 -32.25 14.04 16.93
CA LEU A 268 -32.85 13.90 15.61
C LEU A 268 -33.18 12.45 15.24
N ARG A 269 -32.56 11.47 15.93
CA ARG A 269 -32.80 10.04 15.74
C ARG A 269 -33.76 9.47 16.78
N ASP A 270 -33.69 9.96 18.02
CA ASP A 270 -34.53 9.45 19.10
C ASP A 270 -35.87 10.19 19.12
N ALA A 271 -36.93 9.52 18.69
CA ALA A 271 -38.29 10.01 18.90
C ALA A 271 -38.51 10.22 20.41
N LYS A 272 -38.90 11.43 20.82
CA LYS A 272 -39.24 11.73 22.22
C LYS A 272 -40.38 10.81 22.65
N ILE A 273 -40.06 9.75 23.39
CA ILE A 273 -41.06 8.94 24.08
C ILE A 273 -41.62 9.82 25.20
N THR A 274 -42.75 10.47 24.94
CA THR A 274 -43.53 11.16 25.97
C THR A 274 -44.10 10.12 26.93
N GLN A 275 -43.36 9.78 27.99
CA GLN A 275 -43.94 9.05 29.11
C GLN A 275 -44.81 10.00 29.92
N ASN A 276 -46.12 9.98 29.65
CA ASN A 276 -47.14 10.55 30.53
C ASN A 276 -47.08 9.82 31.86
N SER A 277 -46.46 10.45 32.86
CA SER A 277 -46.51 10.03 34.25
C SER A 277 -47.56 10.87 34.99
N SER A 278 -48.72 10.27 35.25
CA SER A 278 -49.70 10.83 36.19
C SER A 278 -50.30 9.72 37.06
N LYS A 279 -50.08 9.91 38.36
CA LYS A 279 -50.39 9.08 39.54
C LYS A 279 -51.90 8.99 39.84
N SER A 280 -52.32 7.91 40.51
CA SER A 280 -53.26 7.87 41.68
C SER A 280 -53.44 6.40 42.14
N GLN A 281 -52.89 5.96 43.28
CA GLN A 281 -53.43 5.93 44.66
C GLN A 281 -54.56 4.90 44.95
N ASN A 282 -54.19 3.89 45.78
CA ASN A 282 -54.87 3.35 46.99
C ASN A 282 -56.19 2.53 46.91
N GLN A 283 -56.14 1.22 47.26
CA GLN A 283 -56.58 0.64 48.57
C GLN A 283 -56.65 -0.92 48.58
N ASN A 284 -56.41 -1.48 49.77
CA ASN A 284 -56.43 -2.90 50.17
C ASN A 284 -57.81 -3.60 50.06
N GLN A 285 -57.85 -4.93 49.79
CA GLN A 285 -58.49 -5.97 50.64
C GLN A 285 -58.50 -7.39 49.99
N VAL A 286 -57.72 -8.29 50.60
CA VAL A 286 -58.00 -9.67 51.09
C VAL A 286 -59.21 -10.49 50.52
N ARG A 287 -58.84 -11.65 49.92
CA ARG A 287 -59.42 -13.03 50.04
C ARG A 287 -60.75 -13.42 49.35
N SER A 288 -60.65 -14.42 48.46
CA SER A 288 -61.22 -15.79 48.58
C SER A 288 -61.97 -16.31 47.35
N GLN A 289 -61.84 -17.63 47.15
CA GLN A 289 -62.77 -18.57 46.48
C GLN A 289 -62.80 -18.69 44.94
N TYR A 290 -62.14 -19.77 44.48
CA TYR A 290 -62.59 -20.66 43.39
C TYR A 290 -64.01 -21.21 43.66
N PRO A 291 -64.65 -21.95 42.73
CA PRO A 291 -64.70 -21.83 41.25
C PRO A 291 -66.16 -21.82 40.76
N ASN A 292 -66.43 -21.52 39.49
CA ASN A 292 -67.63 -22.04 38.82
C ASN A 292 -67.41 -22.16 37.30
N ASN A 293 -67.48 -23.40 36.83
CA ASN A 293 -67.60 -23.78 35.42
C ASN A 293 -68.99 -23.44 34.90
N ALA A 294 -69.07 -22.81 33.72
CA ALA A 294 -70.15 -23.08 32.76
C ALA A 294 -69.66 -22.73 31.35
N ALA A 295 -69.90 -23.65 30.43
CA ALA A 295 -69.38 -23.74 29.08
C ALA A 295 -70.04 -22.76 28.09
N SER A 296 -69.33 -22.42 27.02
CA SER A 296 -69.78 -22.63 25.64
C SER A 296 -68.84 -21.94 24.63
N SER A 297 -68.24 -22.79 23.81
CA SER A 297 -67.74 -22.59 22.44
C SER A 297 -68.25 -21.36 21.68
N SER A 298 -67.35 -20.66 20.98
CA SER A 298 -67.32 -20.67 19.51
C SER A 298 -66.13 -19.89 18.92
N GLN A 299 -65.32 -20.65 18.16
CA GLN A 299 -64.68 -20.28 16.88
C GLN A 299 -63.63 -19.16 16.84
N GLN A 300 -62.37 -19.60 16.72
CA GLN A 300 -61.38 -18.92 15.87
C GLN A 300 -61.76 -19.05 14.38
N PRO A 301 -61.23 -18.17 13.51
CA PRO A 301 -60.01 -18.59 12.80
C PRO A 301 -58.89 -17.54 12.81
N HIS A 302 -57.68 -18.11 12.77
CA HIS A 302 -56.38 -17.49 12.53
C HIS A 302 -56.31 -16.67 11.23
N ALA A 303 -55.51 -15.60 11.24
CA ALA A 303 -54.39 -15.33 10.32
C ALA A 303 -54.21 -13.82 10.05
N ALA A 304 -53.16 -13.23 10.63
CA ALA A 304 -52.46 -12.12 10.01
C ALA A 304 -50.98 -12.31 10.32
N ALA A 305 -50.25 -12.65 9.26
CA ALA A 305 -48.84 -12.94 9.25
C ALA A 305 -48.02 -11.70 9.60
N ASP A 306 -47.07 -11.87 10.53
CA ASP A 306 -45.89 -11.03 10.66
C ASP A 306 -45.06 -11.20 9.38
N ASN A 307 -45.23 -10.30 8.42
CA ASN A 307 -44.27 -10.12 7.34
C ASN A 307 -43.55 -8.80 7.56
N SER A 308 -42.39 -8.87 8.23
CA SER A 308 -41.44 -7.76 8.25
C SER A 308 -40.81 -7.63 6.86
N PRO A 309 -40.66 -6.42 6.28
CA PRO A 309 -40.12 -6.24 4.92
C PRO A 309 -38.63 -6.60 4.75
N LEU A 310 -37.98 -7.11 5.79
CA LEU A 310 -36.53 -7.34 5.85
C LEU A 310 -36.11 -8.76 5.48
N ASP A 311 -37.00 -9.75 5.59
CA ASP A 311 -36.64 -11.17 5.38
C ASP A 311 -36.46 -11.55 3.91
N ASN A 312 -36.95 -10.75 2.96
CA ASN A 312 -36.75 -10.98 1.53
C ASN A 312 -35.45 -10.37 0.97
N PHE A 313 -34.64 -9.68 1.79
CA PHE A 313 -33.38 -9.11 1.33
C PHE A 313 -32.26 -10.16 1.18
N TYR A 314 -32.36 -11.28 1.90
CA TYR A 314 -31.30 -12.31 1.92
C TYR A 314 -31.59 -13.54 1.06
N SER A 315 -32.66 -13.53 0.28
CA SER A 315 -33.03 -14.64 -0.58
C SER A 315 -33.27 -14.18 -2.02
N ASP A 316 -32.22 -14.03 -2.83
CA ASP A 316 -32.19 -14.73 -4.12
C ASP A 316 -30.80 -14.72 -4.81
N SER A 317 -30.41 -15.93 -5.21
CA SER A 317 -29.72 -16.34 -6.44
C SER A 317 -28.32 -15.84 -6.81
N GLU A 318 -27.48 -16.85 -7.00
CA GLU A 318 -26.23 -16.83 -7.77
C GLU A 318 -26.43 -16.27 -9.18
N SER A 319 -25.63 -15.25 -9.52
CA SER A 319 -25.40 -14.83 -10.90
C SER A 319 -23.96 -14.36 -11.04
N ASP A 320 -23.19 -15.13 -11.81
CA ASP A 320 -21.83 -14.83 -12.21
C ASP A 320 -21.73 -13.50 -12.96
N GLY A 321 -20.95 -12.57 -12.40
CA GLY A 321 -20.69 -11.27 -12.99
C GLY A 321 -19.39 -10.67 -12.46
N TYR A 322 -18.26 -11.15 -12.97
CA TYR A 322 -16.94 -10.55 -12.75
C TYR A 322 -16.93 -9.07 -13.17
N SER A 323 -16.84 -8.16 -12.21
CA SER A 323 -16.30 -6.82 -12.40
C SER A 323 -15.64 -6.37 -11.10
N GLY A 324 -14.38 -6.78 -10.93
CA GLY A 324 -13.58 -6.45 -9.75
C GLY A 324 -13.03 -5.03 -9.85
N SER A 325 -13.63 -4.09 -9.15
CA SER A 325 -13.02 -2.81 -8.79
C SER A 325 -13.07 -2.67 -7.26
N TYR A 326 -12.15 -3.34 -6.58
CA TYR A 326 -11.97 -3.23 -5.14
C TYR A 326 -10.99 -2.10 -4.82
N SER A 327 -11.54 -0.93 -4.51
CA SER A 327 -10.81 0.20 -3.92
C SER A 327 -10.94 0.13 -2.40
N TYR A 328 -9.92 -0.40 -1.73
CA TYR A 328 -9.78 -0.26 -0.28
C TYR A 328 -9.09 1.06 0.04
N SER A 329 -9.85 2.01 0.56
CA SER A 329 -9.35 3.22 1.21
C SER A 329 -8.95 2.87 2.64
N TYR A 330 -7.66 2.94 2.96
CA TYR A 330 -7.18 2.92 4.34
C TYR A 330 -6.98 4.36 4.77
N SER A 331 -7.75 4.81 5.76
CA SER A 331 -7.57 6.11 6.41
C SER A 331 -6.37 6.01 7.35
N GLU A 332 -5.36 6.86 7.15
CA GLU A 332 -4.34 7.13 8.17
C GLU A 332 -4.97 8.01 9.25
N SER A 333 -5.01 7.49 10.47
CA SER A 333 -5.22 8.29 11.68
C SER A 333 -3.87 8.81 12.12
N GLU A 334 -3.64 10.11 11.98
CA GLU A 334 -2.55 10.81 12.66
C GLU A 334 -2.87 10.84 14.16
N GLU A 335 -2.11 10.10 14.97
CA GLU A 335 -2.14 10.23 16.43
C GLU A 335 -1.19 11.37 16.81
N GLU A 336 -1.77 12.47 17.28
CA GLU A 336 -1.06 13.60 17.90
C GLU A 336 -0.43 13.11 19.22
N GLU A 337 0.90 13.18 19.34
CA GLU A 337 1.60 12.91 20.60
C GLU A 337 1.36 14.04 21.61
N GLU A 338 0.73 13.70 22.74
CA GLU A 338 0.59 14.56 23.91
C GLU A 338 1.94 14.80 24.60
N GLU A 339 2.34 16.07 24.73
CA GLU A 339 3.42 16.50 25.63
C GLU A 339 3.13 16.08 27.08
N ARG A 340 4.02 15.27 27.69
CA ARG A 340 4.12 15.15 29.14
C ARG A 340 5.57 15.13 29.63
N GLY A 341 5.87 16.10 30.49
CA GLY A 341 6.67 15.93 31.71
C GLY A 341 8.18 16.12 31.56
N GLN A 342 8.65 17.35 31.77
CA GLN A 342 10.01 17.60 32.26
C GLN A 342 9.93 18.00 33.73
N ASP A 343 10.46 17.15 34.60
CA ASP A 343 11.06 17.52 35.89
C ASP A 343 12.15 16.48 36.16
N GLU A 344 13.41 16.91 36.22
CA GLU A 344 14.32 16.65 37.35
C GLU A 344 15.69 17.33 37.17
N GLU A 345 15.95 18.24 38.11
CA GLU A 345 17.18 18.43 38.89
C GLU A 345 18.54 18.70 38.22
N GLN A 346 19.00 19.96 38.36
CA GLN A 346 20.40 20.27 38.66
C GLN A 346 20.53 21.68 39.28
N THR A 347 20.79 21.77 40.59
CA THR A 347 21.60 22.86 41.17
C THR A 347 22.44 22.31 42.32
N GLY A 348 23.73 22.13 42.07
CA GLY A 348 24.75 21.96 43.09
C GLY A 348 25.47 23.28 43.30
N GLU A 349 25.21 23.93 44.42
CA GLU A 349 26.03 25.04 44.92
C GLU A 349 27.02 24.50 45.96
N GLY A 350 28.30 24.45 45.58
CA GLY A 350 29.42 24.26 46.49
C GLY A 350 30.30 25.50 46.43
N ALA A 351 30.00 26.49 47.26
CA ALA A 351 30.79 27.70 47.42
C ALA A 351 31.99 27.46 48.34
N GLU A 352 33.10 28.07 47.95
CA GLU A 352 34.44 28.02 48.52
C GLU A 352 34.46 28.57 49.96
N GLY A 353 35.22 27.89 50.83
CA GLY A 353 35.58 28.38 52.17
C GLY A 353 37.00 28.95 52.17
N GLU A 354 37.10 30.28 52.31
CA GLU A 354 38.25 30.96 52.90
C GLU A 354 38.12 30.93 54.44
N GLN A 355 39.08 30.28 55.11
CA GLN A 355 39.82 30.74 56.31
C GLN A 355 40.56 29.58 56.99
#